data_AF-A0A535T7N5-F1
#
_entry.id   AF-A0A535T7N5-F1
#
_cell.length_a   1.000
_cell.length_b   1.000
_cell.length_c   1.000
_cell.angle_alpha   90.00
_cell.angle_beta   90.00
_cell.angle_gamma   90.00
#
_symmetry.space_group_name_H-M   'P 1'
#
loop_
_entity.id
_entity.type
_entity.pdbx_description
1 polymer ?
#
loop_
_entity_poly.entity_id
_entity_poly.type
_entity_poly.pdbx_seq_one_letter_code
_entity_poly.pdbx_strand_id
1 'polypeptide(L)'
;MGEQTMRCPYCGRNSERANYCTHCGRDLRTSPSQQPAVKPPPYQQSPQRYPTPAHNQQQPDQLPPLGYPTSASRQPTPYQQPRQVPPAQPHSSQTAPPQPQSRRVSQQEAPIRVPPPAPEPPAPEAPVPFPPHTVEQLRALEQGALAFNILDTTTDGKRKKTVRIAYPKSVAWQQVATLLKAFKEQQETQFETIIIQGYLPQDPGGFTFTNGQLIFDRNVRLGGQTLNRYQIDTGNGLAIDSVRIVLSE
;
A
#
# COMPACT_ATOMS: atom_id res chain seq x y z
N MET A 1 42.10 -5.09 -24.08
CA MET A 1 40.63 -5.04 -24.08
C MET A 1 40.21 -4.41 -22.76
N GLY A 2 39.78 -3.15 -22.77
CA GLY A 2 39.52 -2.40 -21.53
C GLY A 2 38.12 -2.69 -20.99
N GLU A 3 38.04 -3.24 -19.78
CA GLU A 3 36.80 -3.29 -19.00
C GLU A 3 36.33 -1.86 -18.73
N GLN A 4 35.26 -1.44 -19.40
CA GLN A 4 34.56 -0.19 -19.07
C GLN A 4 33.77 -0.43 -17.77
N THR A 5 34.40 -0.15 -16.64
CA THR A 5 33.72 -0.10 -15.34
C THR A 5 32.78 1.12 -15.32
N MET A 6 31.48 0.89 -15.46
CA MET A 6 30.48 1.95 -15.35
C MET A 6 30.27 2.31 -13.88
N ARG A 7 30.75 3.48 -13.46
CA ARG A 7 30.52 4.00 -12.11
C ARG A 7 29.13 4.60 -12.00
N CYS A 8 28.49 4.41 -10.85
CA CYS A 8 27.22 5.09 -10.54
C CYS A 8 27.42 6.62 -10.57
N PRO A 9 26.64 7.39 -11.36
CA PRO A 9 26.78 8.84 -11.44
C PRO A 9 26.35 9.57 -10.15
N TYR A 10 25.66 8.88 -9.24
CA TYR A 10 25.16 9.47 -8.00
C TYR A 10 26.09 9.28 -6.80
N CYS A 11 26.76 8.14 -6.67
CA CYS A 11 27.61 7.83 -5.51
C CYS A 11 29.04 7.39 -5.88
N GLY A 12 29.34 7.24 -7.17
CA GLY A 12 30.66 6.86 -7.68
C GLY A 12 31.08 5.41 -7.44
N ARG A 13 30.25 4.61 -6.74
CA ARG A 13 30.58 3.24 -6.29
C ARG A 13 29.62 2.23 -6.91
N ASN A 14 29.91 1.83 -8.15
CA ASN A 14 29.36 0.62 -8.74
C ASN A 14 30.41 -0.02 -9.64
N SER A 15 30.49 -1.35 -9.63
CA SER A 15 31.53 -2.11 -10.34
C SER A 15 30.96 -2.88 -11.54
N GLU A 16 29.65 -2.85 -11.78
CA GLU A 16 29.02 -3.75 -12.76
C GLU A 16 27.91 -3.08 -13.57
N ARG A 17 27.62 -3.65 -14.76
CA ARG A 17 26.50 -3.29 -15.66
C ARG A 17 25.13 -3.66 -15.05
N ALA A 18 24.85 -3.16 -13.86
CA ALA A 18 23.58 -3.36 -13.18
C ALA A 18 22.59 -2.23 -13.52
N ASN A 19 21.31 -2.57 -13.59
CA ASN A 19 20.23 -1.60 -13.79
C ASN A 19 19.99 -0.70 -12.57
N TYR A 20 20.56 -1.06 -11.41
CA TYR A 20 20.50 -0.29 -10.17
C TYR A 20 21.85 -0.36 -9.45
N CYS A 21 22.15 0.64 -8.64
CA CYS A 21 23.37 0.68 -7.84
C CYS A 21 23.19 -0.16 -6.57
N THR A 22 24.02 -1.18 -6.38
CA THR A 22 24.00 -2.04 -5.18
C THR A 22 24.42 -1.32 -3.89
N HIS A 23 25.10 -0.17 -4.00
CA HIS A 23 25.57 0.59 -2.85
C HIS A 23 24.59 1.68 -2.39
N CYS A 24 23.86 2.34 -3.30
CA CYS A 24 22.93 3.43 -2.95
C CYS A 24 21.47 3.17 -3.37
N GLY A 25 21.18 2.02 -3.99
CA GLY A 25 19.83 1.59 -4.36
C GLY A 25 19.21 2.34 -5.56
N ARG A 26 19.90 3.33 -6.14
CA ARG A 26 19.34 4.14 -7.24
C ARG A 26 19.34 3.40 -8.58
N ASP A 27 18.29 3.62 -9.35
CA ASP A 27 18.18 3.15 -10.74
C ASP A 27 19.23 3.84 -11.63
N LEU A 28 19.91 3.06 -12.46
CA LEU A 28 20.99 3.49 -13.35
C LEU A 28 20.60 3.46 -14.83
N ARG A 29 19.35 3.06 -15.16
CA ARG A 29 18.83 3.06 -16.53
C ARG A 29 18.57 4.48 -17.03
N THR A 30 18.40 5.42 -16.12
CA THR A 30 18.29 6.85 -16.40
C THR A 30 19.67 7.51 -16.31
N SER A 31 20.40 7.55 -17.43
CA SER A 31 21.56 8.42 -17.53
C SER A 31 21.10 9.89 -17.50
N PRO A 32 21.77 10.79 -16.76
CA PRO A 32 21.38 12.20 -16.66
C PRO A 32 21.43 12.97 -17.99
N SER A 33 21.94 12.35 -19.07
CA SER A 33 22.09 12.94 -20.39
C SER A 33 20.84 12.86 -21.29
N GLN A 34 19.73 12.24 -20.83
CA GLN A 34 18.47 12.21 -21.57
C GLN A 34 17.32 12.82 -20.76
N GLN A 35 17.41 14.12 -20.47
CA GLN A 35 16.22 14.92 -20.25
C GLN A 35 15.71 15.40 -21.63
N PRO A 36 14.48 15.08 -22.04
CA PRO A 36 13.86 15.75 -23.17
C PRO A 36 13.68 17.23 -22.81
N ALA A 37 14.25 18.12 -23.64
CA ALA A 37 14.03 19.56 -23.54
C ALA A 37 12.53 19.85 -23.68
N VAL A 38 11.91 20.35 -22.62
CA VAL A 38 10.54 20.88 -22.65
C VAL A 38 10.56 22.16 -23.47
N LYS A 39 10.04 22.07 -24.70
CA LYS A 39 9.84 23.21 -25.60
C LYS A 39 8.56 23.94 -25.17
N PRO A 40 8.55 25.28 -24.95
CA PRO A 40 7.32 26.00 -24.62
C PRO A 40 6.39 26.09 -25.85
N PRO A 41 5.06 26.11 -25.68
CA PRO A 41 4.12 26.07 -26.79
C PRO A 41 3.90 27.47 -27.41
N PRO A 42 3.76 27.58 -28.74
CA PRO A 42 3.14 28.75 -29.35
C PRO A 42 1.66 28.49 -29.71
N TYR A 43 0.98 29.60 -29.89
CA TYR A 43 -0.47 29.83 -29.99
C TYR A 43 -1.21 29.20 -31.20
N GLN A 44 -2.53 29.29 -31.11
CA GLN A 44 -3.67 28.74 -31.87
C GLN A 44 -3.89 29.17 -33.36
N GLN A 45 -4.61 28.26 -34.08
CA GLN A 45 -5.59 28.41 -35.22
C GLN A 45 -5.02 28.71 -36.64
N SER A 46 -5.42 28.08 -37.78
CA SER A 46 -6.75 27.87 -38.44
C SER A 46 -6.68 26.80 -39.61
N PRO A 47 -7.78 26.42 -40.33
CA PRO A 47 -7.97 25.07 -40.92
C PRO A 47 -7.93 24.88 -42.48
N GLN A 48 -7.81 23.59 -42.87
CA GLN A 48 -8.30 22.86 -44.08
C GLN A 48 -7.77 23.18 -45.50
N ARG A 49 -7.29 22.13 -46.21
CA ARG A 49 -7.66 21.71 -47.60
C ARG A 49 -7.05 20.34 -47.98
N TYR A 50 -7.84 19.45 -48.60
CA TYR A 50 -7.50 18.19 -49.28
C TYR A 50 -7.41 18.41 -50.82
N PRO A 51 -6.76 17.56 -51.67
CA PRO A 51 -7.22 16.20 -52.02
C PRO A 51 -6.16 15.09 -52.33
N THR A 52 -6.67 13.85 -52.47
CA THR A 52 -6.12 12.50 -52.76
C THR A 52 -5.57 12.30 -54.20
N PRO A 53 -4.84 11.20 -54.59
CA PRO A 53 -5.42 9.84 -54.80
C PRO A 53 -4.55 8.54 -54.60
N ALA A 54 -5.28 7.48 -54.22
CA ALA A 54 -5.24 6.01 -54.48
C ALA A 54 -3.97 5.22 -54.92
N HIS A 55 -3.74 4.06 -54.27
CA HIS A 55 -3.68 2.76 -54.96
C HIS A 55 -4.03 1.56 -54.03
N ASN A 56 -4.57 0.51 -54.65
CA ASN A 56 -5.34 -0.61 -54.10
C ASN A 56 -4.66 -1.95 -54.47
N GLN A 57 -4.72 -2.97 -53.61
CA GLN A 57 -4.76 -4.43 -53.93
C GLN A 57 -4.71 -5.22 -52.60
N GLN A 58 -5.83 -5.78 -52.13
CA GLN A 58 -6.49 -7.04 -52.49
C GLN A 58 -5.84 -8.29 -51.87
N GLN A 59 -6.60 -8.89 -50.95
CA GLN A 59 -6.43 -10.13 -50.22
C GLN A 59 -7.38 -11.19 -50.84
N PRO A 60 -7.05 -12.49 -50.80
CA PRO A 60 -8.05 -13.55 -50.97
C PRO A 60 -8.37 -14.30 -49.65
N ASP A 61 -9.67 -14.30 -49.34
CA ASP A 61 -10.59 -15.33 -48.78
C ASP A 61 -10.03 -16.73 -48.39
N GLN A 62 -10.25 -17.19 -47.13
CA GLN A 62 -11.27 -18.18 -46.64
C GLN A 62 -10.81 -19.66 -46.68
N LEU A 63 -11.00 -20.61 -45.73
CA LEU A 63 -12.14 -21.02 -44.84
C LEU A 63 -11.66 -22.16 -43.82
N PRO A 64 -12.47 -22.87 -42.96
CA PRO A 64 -12.31 -23.00 -41.47
C PRO A 64 -12.32 -24.48 -40.95
N PRO A 65 -12.89 -24.92 -39.77
CA PRO A 65 -12.99 -24.44 -38.36
C PRO A 65 -12.54 -25.48 -37.26
N LEU A 66 -12.77 -25.15 -35.97
CA LEU A 66 -12.81 -25.94 -34.68
C LEU A 66 -11.63 -25.67 -33.73
N GLY A 67 -11.78 -25.26 -32.47
CA GLY A 67 -12.93 -24.90 -31.64
C GLY A 67 -12.42 -24.58 -30.22
N TYR A 68 -13.00 -23.57 -29.55
CA TYR A 68 -12.80 -23.33 -28.10
C TYR A 68 -14.08 -22.71 -27.50
N PRO A 69 -14.43 -23.05 -26.24
CA PRO A 69 -15.66 -22.60 -25.61
C PRO A 69 -15.58 -21.13 -25.14
N THR A 70 -16.64 -20.38 -25.46
CA THR A 70 -16.89 -18.99 -25.07
C THR A 70 -17.65 -18.93 -23.73
N SER A 71 -17.13 -18.19 -22.77
CA SER A 71 -17.87 -17.73 -21.58
C SER A 71 -18.31 -16.28 -21.79
N ALA A 72 -19.60 -16.05 -21.59
CA ALA A 72 -20.38 -14.90 -22.05
C ALA A 72 -20.03 -13.54 -21.42
N SER A 73 -20.12 -12.51 -22.27
CA SER A 73 -20.15 -11.09 -21.91
C SER A 73 -21.44 -10.74 -21.15
N ARG A 74 -21.31 -10.05 -20.01
CA ARG A 74 -22.44 -9.46 -19.28
C ARG A 74 -22.93 -8.20 -19.98
N GLN A 75 -24.23 -8.15 -20.30
CA GLN A 75 -24.97 -6.93 -20.62
C GLN A 75 -25.28 -6.11 -19.35
N PRO A 76 -25.40 -4.77 -19.44
CA PRO A 76 -25.88 -3.93 -18.36
C PRO A 76 -27.42 -3.97 -18.24
N THR A 77 -27.92 -4.11 -17.02
CA THR A 77 -29.34 -4.11 -16.64
C THR A 77 -29.96 -2.69 -16.63
N PRO A 78 -31.22 -2.51 -17.08
CA PRO A 78 -31.96 -1.26 -16.92
C PRO A 78 -32.54 -1.10 -15.52
N TYR A 79 -32.59 0.15 -15.04
CA TYR A 79 -33.16 0.58 -13.76
C TYR A 79 -34.64 0.20 -13.61
N GLN A 80 -35.02 -0.37 -12.46
CA GLN A 80 -36.41 -0.49 -12.04
C GLN A 80 -36.86 0.74 -11.23
N GLN A 81 -38.08 1.20 -11.55
CA GLN A 81 -38.76 2.36 -10.97
C GLN A 81 -39.61 1.92 -9.75
N PRO A 82 -39.78 2.74 -8.69
CA PRO A 82 -40.64 2.39 -7.56
C PRO A 82 -42.14 2.49 -7.88
N ARG A 83 -42.90 1.54 -7.33
CA ARG A 83 -44.35 1.33 -7.44
C ARG A 83 -45.18 2.52 -6.94
N GLN A 84 -46.24 2.87 -7.67
CA GLN A 84 -47.31 3.77 -7.22
C GLN A 84 -48.30 3.04 -6.28
N VAL A 85 -48.79 3.75 -5.26
CA VAL A 85 -49.84 3.29 -4.32
C VAL A 85 -51.19 3.96 -4.62
N PRO A 86 -52.34 3.34 -4.28
CA PRO A 86 -53.67 3.77 -4.74
C PRO A 86 -54.28 4.89 -3.85
N PRO A 87 -55.33 5.59 -4.33
CA PRO A 87 -55.96 6.69 -3.60
C PRO A 87 -57.05 6.19 -2.64
N ALA A 88 -57.10 6.75 -1.43
CA ALA A 88 -58.22 6.61 -0.50
C ALA A 88 -58.97 7.95 -0.35
N GLN A 89 -60.30 7.88 -0.44
CA GLN A 89 -61.26 8.99 -0.36
C GLN A 89 -61.49 9.51 1.08
N PRO A 90 -62.13 10.70 1.24
CA PRO A 90 -62.06 11.52 2.45
C PRO A 90 -63.27 11.32 3.37
N HIS A 91 -63.07 11.24 4.69
CA HIS A 91 -64.14 11.41 5.67
C HIS A 91 -63.65 12.13 6.96
N SER A 92 -64.22 13.32 7.15
CA SER A 92 -64.88 13.82 8.37
C SER A 92 -64.13 13.94 9.71
N SER A 93 -63.95 15.21 10.11
CA SER A 93 -64.32 15.81 11.40
C SER A 93 -63.78 15.22 12.71
N GLN A 94 -62.92 15.96 13.41
CA GLN A 94 -63.09 16.25 14.84
C GLN A 94 -62.14 17.37 15.36
N THR A 95 -62.80 18.44 15.79
CA THR A 95 -62.57 19.35 16.93
C THR A 95 -61.16 19.48 17.53
N ALA A 96 -60.63 20.71 17.48
CA ALA A 96 -59.41 21.15 18.15
C ALA A 96 -59.66 21.55 19.62
N PRO A 97 -58.72 21.25 20.54
CA PRO A 97 -58.50 22.02 21.77
C PRO A 97 -57.30 22.99 21.62
N PRO A 98 -57.24 24.07 22.40
CA PRO A 98 -56.28 25.16 22.23
C PRO A 98 -54.86 24.76 22.68
N GLN A 99 -53.85 25.10 21.87
CA GLN A 99 -52.44 25.00 22.27
C GLN A 99 -52.05 26.17 23.19
N PRO A 100 -51.27 25.93 24.27
CA PRO A 100 -50.60 27.01 24.98
C PRO A 100 -49.47 27.57 24.12
N GLN A 101 -49.47 28.89 23.94
CA GLN A 101 -48.38 29.62 23.29
C GLN A 101 -47.13 29.59 24.17
N SER A 102 -46.30 28.55 24.00
CA SER A 102 -44.92 28.58 24.47
C SER A 102 -44.11 29.48 23.55
N ARG A 103 -43.86 30.69 24.04
CA ARG A 103 -42.97 31.71 23.47
C ARG A 103 -41.63 31.06 23.11
N ARG A 104 -41.41 30.83 21.81
CA ARG A 104 -40.16 30.32 21.25
C ARG A 104 -39.09 31.41 21.41
N VAL A 105 -38.36 31.38 22.52
CA VAL A 105 -37.09 32.12 22.63
C VAL A 105 -36.17 31.50 21.58
N SER A 106 -35.95 32.21 20.48
CA SER A 106 -34.92 31.85 19.51
C SER A 106 -33.57 32.12 20.18
N GLN A 107 -33.02 31.12 20.86
CA GLN A 107 -31.58 31.10 21.14
C GLN A 107 -30.91 30.88 19.79
N GLN A 108 -30.37 31.95 19.21
CA GLN A 108 -29.36 31.86 18.17
C GLN A 108 -28.16 31.13 18.79
N GLU A 109 -28.05 29.83 18.48
CA GLU A 109 -26.86 29.06 18.75
C GLU A 109 -25.73 29.67 17.92
N ALA A 110 -24.83 30.40 18.58
CA ALA A 110 -23.65 30.94 17.94
C ALA A 110 -22.86 29.78 17.32
N PRO A 111 -22.29 29.94 16.11
CA PRO A 111 -21.48 28.89 15.50
C PRO A 111 -20.33 28.56 16.46
N ILE A 112 -20.33 27.33 16.98
CA ILE A 112 -19.24 26.79 17.80
C ILE A 112 -18.00 26.85 16.93
N ARG A 113 -17.12 27.83 17.18
CA ARG A 113 -15.77 27.83 16.64
C ARG A 113 -15.06 26.65 17.30
N VAL A 114 -14.98 25.52 16.59
CA VAL A 114 -14.08 24.44 16.99
C VAL A 114 -12.68 25.02 16.89
N PRO A 115 -11.93 25.16 18.01
CA PRO A 115 -10.56 25.59 17.94
C PRO A 115 -9.78 24.59 17.07
N PRO A 116 -8.82 25.04 16.25
CA PRO A 116 -8.00 24.12 15.47
C PRO A 116 -7.40 23.06 16.41
N PRO A 117 -7.38 21.78 16.01
CA PRO A 117 -6.81 20.73 16.83
C PRO A 117 -5.38 21.12 17.20
N ALA A 118 -5.04 20.95 18.49
CA ALA A 118 -3.70 21.21 18.96
C ALA A 118 -2.69 20.39 18.12
N PRO A 119 -1.49 20.94 17.83
CA PRO A 119 -0.46 20.21 17.09
C PRO A 119 -0.17 18.88 17.77
N GLU A 120 -0.12 17.81 16.97
CA GLU A 120 0.20 16.48 17.47
C GLU A 120 1.57 16.51 18.17
N PRO A 121 1.73 15.78 19.30
CA PRO A 121 3.01 15.70 19.98
C PRO A 121 4.10 15.18 19.02
N PRO A 122 5.35 15.66 19.15
CA PRO A 122 6.44 15.23 18.29
C PRO A 122 6.62 13.72 18.42
N ALA A 123 6.82 13.06 17.28
CA ALA A 123 7.00 11.62 17.26
C ALA A 123 8.25 11.21 18.06
N PRO A 124 8.23 10.04 18.73
CA PRO A 124 9.39 9.56 19.48
C PRO A 124 10.64 9.44 18.59
N GLU A 125 11.77 9.96 19.06
CA GLU A 125 13.05 9.89 18.36
C GLU A 125 13.57 8.44 18.30
N ALA A 126 14.20 8.07 17.18
CA ALA A 126 14.71 6.73 16.97
C ALA A 126 16.01 6.50 17.76
N PRO A 127 16.21 5.31 18.36
CA PRO A 127 17.51 4.93 18.89
C PRO A 127 18.54 4.92 17.76
N VAL A 128 19.70 5.54 17.99
CA VAL A 128 20.79 5.54 17.01
C VAL A 128 21.66 4.28 17.21
N PRO A 129 21.96 3.49 16.17
CA PRO A 129 21.65 3.71 14.75
C PRO A 129 20.28 3.14 14.31
N PHE A 130 19.55 3.92 13.52
CA PHE A 130 18.38 3.46 12.76
C PHE A 130 18.48 3.91 11.29
N PRO A 131 18.28 3.03 10.30
CA PRO A 131 17.90 1.61 10.43
C PRO A 131 19.04 0.73 11.00
N PRO A 132 18.72 -0.37 11.72
CA PRO A 132 19.72 -1.28 12.24
C PRO A 132 20.42 -2.03 11.10
N HIS A 133 21.74 -2.21 11.24
CA HIS A 133 22.60 -2.92 10.30
C HIS A 133 23.18 -4.22 10.86
N THR A 134 22.99 -4.48 12.15
CA THR A 134 23.34 -5.76 12.80
C THR A 134 22.17 -6.31 13.59
N VAL A 135 22.19 -7.62 13.89
CA VAL A 135 21.14 -8.25 14.69
C VAL A 135 21.15 -7.71 16.13
N GLU A 136 22.31 -7.37 16.67
CA GLU A 136 22.44 -6.72 17.99
C GLU A 136 21.75 -5.36 18.03
N GLN A 137 21.92 -4.55 16.98
CA GLN A 137 21.23 -3.26 16.85
C GLN A 137 19.72 -3.46 16.71
N LEU A 138 19.29 -4.47 15.95
CA LEU A 138 17.88 -4.83 15.86
C LEU A 138 17.30 -5.22 17.23
N ARG A 139 18.01 -6.08 18.00
CA ARG A 139 17.61 -6.50 19.35
C ARG A 139 17.51 -5.32 20.32
N ALA A 140 18.38 -4.31 20.21
CA ALA A 140 18.33 -3.13 21.07
C ALA A 140 17.02 -2.32 20.91
N LEU A 141 16.38 -2.36 19.74
CA LEU A 141 15.13 -1.63 19.49
C LEU A 141 13.93 -2.18 20.27
N GLU A 142 13.98 -3.46 20.69
CA GLU A 142 12.87 -4.15 21.37
C GLU A 142 12.33 -3.40 22.60
N GLN A 143 13.19 -2.61 23.27
CA GLN A 143 12.81 -1.83 24.45
C GLN A 143 11.71 -0.79 24.17
N GLY A 144 11.61 -0.28 22.94
CA GLY A 144 10.56 0.66 22.55
C GLY A 144 9.37 0.02 21.83
N ALA A 145 9.23 -1.31 21.92
CA ALA A 145 8.09 -2.03 21.38
C ALA A 145 6.79 -1.60 22.08
N LEU A 146 5.75 -1.41 21.29
CA LEU A 146 4.41 -1.11 21.78
C LEU A 146 3.70 -2.40 22.26
N ALA A 147 2.64 -2.21 23.03
CA ALA A 147 1.70 -3.29 23.28
C ALA A 147 0.95 -3.66 21.99
N PHE A 148 0.73 -4.95 21.77
CA PHE A 148 0.02 -5.48 20.62
C PHE A 148 -0.94 -6.58 21.05
N ASN A 149 -1.95 -6.82 20.23
CA ASN A 149 -2.89 -7.93 20.38
C ASN A 149 -2.74 -8.89 19.20
N ILE A 150 -2.79 -10.19 19.47
CA ILE A 150 -2.83 -11.21 18.41
C ILE A 150 -4.26 -11.27 17.87
N LEU A 151 -4.40 -11.14 16.55
CA LEU A 151 -5.69 -11.23 15.86
C LEU A 151 -5.95 -12.65 15.35
N ASP A 152 -4.93 -13.25 14.74
CA ASP A 152 -5.03 -14.52 14.06
C ASP A 152 -3.67 -15.21 13.99
N THR A 153 -3.66 -16.53 13.96
CA THR A 153 -2.47 -17.34 13.73
C THR A 153 -2.82 -18.45 12.76
N THR A 154 -2.14 -18.44 11.62
CA THR A 154 -2.28 -19.46 10.57
C THR A 154 -0.98 -20.21 10.41
N THR A 155 -1.09 -21.53 10.27
CA THR A 155 0.05 -22.41 9.96
C THR A 155 -0.16 -23.03 8.59
N ASP A 156 0.89 -23.06 7.80
CA ASP A 156 0.92 -23.76 6.52
C ASP A 156 1.80 -25.01 6.68
N GLY A 157 1.12 -26.12 6.91
CA GLY A 157 1.73 -27.38 7.31
C GLY A 157 2.58 -27.24 8.58
N LYS A 158 3.77 -27.87 8.56
CA LYS A 158 4.72 -27.83 9.69
C LYS A 158 5.86 -26.82 9.50
N ARG A 159 5.94 -26.12 8.36
CA ARG A 159 7.14 -25.32 8.02
C ARG A 159 6.96 -23.82 8.21
N LYS A 160 5.74 -23.32 8.10
CA LYS A 160 5.47 -21.88 8.12
C LYS A 160 4.38 -21.52 9.12
N LYS A 161 4.63 -20.47 9.92
CA LYS A 161 3.66 -19.84 10.82
C LYS A 161 3.51 -18.37 10.43
N THR A 162 2.27 -17.91 10.32
CA THR A 162 1.94 -16.50 10.10
C THR A 162 1.08 -16.02 11.26
N VAL A 163 1.53 -14.98 11.95
CA VAL A 163 0.80 -14.36 13.06
C VAL A 163 0.41 -12.95 12.66
N ARG A 164 -0.87 -12.64 12.79
CA ARG A 164 -1.41 -11.30 12.57
C ARG A 164 -1.58 -10.61 13.91
N ILE A 165 -1.02 -9.41 14.04
CA ILE A 165 -1.09 -8.60 15.25
C ILE A 165 -1.68 -7.22 14.93
N ALA A 166 -2.37 -6.63 15.90
CA ALA A 166 -2.80 -5.24 15.88
C ALA A 166 -2.06 -4.46 16.96
N TYR A 167 -1.58 -3.28 16.59
CA TYR A 167 -0.96 -2.33 17.51
C TYR A 167 -1.15 -0.89 17.00
N PRO A 168 -1.03 0.14 17.86
CA PRO A 168 -1.25 1.52 17.46
C PRO A 168 -0.35 1.97 16.30
N LYS A 169 -0.83 2.92 15.50
CA LYS A 169 -0.01 3.57 14.48
C LYS A 169 1.17 4.26 15.16
N SER A 170 2.36 4.08 14.60
CA SER A 170 3.62 4.56 15.19
C SER A 170 4.68 4.78 14.13
N VAL A 171 5.82 5.34 14.54
CA VAL A 171 6.97 5.56 13.66
C VAL A 171 7.70 4.27 13.33
N ALA A 172 8.43 4.27 12.22
CA ALA A 172 9.12 3.10 11.66
C ALA A 172 9.91 2.29 12.71
N TRP A 173 10.69 2.95 13.57
CA TRP A 173 11.52 2.25 14.54
C TRP A 173 10.68 1.53 15.63
N GLN A 174 9.56 2.12 16.06
CA GLN A 174 8.63 1.49 17.01
C GLN A 174 7.86 0.33 16.36
N GLN A 175 7.52 0.45 15.07
CA GLN A 175 6.95 -0.66 14.30
C GLN A 175 7.94 -1.83 14.25
N VAL A 176 9.20 -1.57 13.89
CA VAL A 176 10.28 -2.59 13.90
C VAL A 176 10.41 -3.25 15.28
N ALA A 177 10.47 -2.46 16.34
CA ALA A 177 10.55 -2.95 17.72
C ALA A 177 9.36 -3.86 18.09
N THR A 178 8.15 -3.42 17.74
CA THR A 178 6.91 -4.15 18.04
C THR A 178 6.82 -5.46 17.27
N LEU A 179 7.17 -5.46 15.97
CA LEU A 179 7.23 -6.67 15.14
C LEU A 179 8.28 -7.66 15.66
N LEU A 180 9.45 -7.17 16.09
CA LEU A 180 10.50 -7.99 16.66
C LEU A 180 10.07 -8.63 17.99
N LYS A 181 9.46 -7.86 18.88
CA LYS A 181 8.92 -8.37 20.15
C LYS A 181 7.89 -9.47 19.90
N ALA A 182 6.93 -9.21 19.03
CA ALA A 182 5.93 -10.20 18.65
C ALA A 182 6.54 -11.45 18.03
N PHE A 183 7.58 -11.32 17.19
CA PHE A 183 8.32 -12.46 16.66
C PHE A 183 8.92 -13.32 17.79
N LYS A 184 9.62 -12.70 18.75
CA LYS A 184 10.25 -13.42 19.86
C LYS A 184 9.23 -14.15 20.73
N GLU A 185 8.09 -13.52 21.02
CA GLU A 185 7.00 -14.13 21.79
C GLU A 185 6.31 -15.28 21.04
N GLN A 186 6.38 -15.28 19.70
CA GLN A 186 5.73 -16.26 18.84
C GLN A 186 6.70 -17.25 18.20
N GLN A 187 7.98 -17.19 18.56
CA GLN A 187 9.03 -18.00 17.99
C GLN A 187 8.89 -19.45 18.44
N GLU A 188 8.86 -20.36 17.48
CA GLU A 188 8.84 -21.80 17.75
C GLU A 188 9.86 -22.52 16.86
N THR A 189 10.48 -23.57 17.39
CA THR A 189 11.55 -24.30 16.70
C THR A 189 11.03 -25.21 15.58
N GLN A 190 9.74 -25.56 15.58
CA GLN A 190 9.17 -26.41 14.53
C GLN A 190 9.01 -25.69 13.17
N PHE A 191 8.83 -24.37 13.18
CA PHE A 191 8.66 -23.59 11.96
C PHE A 191 10.00 -23.05 11.46
N GLU A 192 10.23 -23.20 10.15
CA GLU A 192 11.39 -22.64 9.46
C GLU A 192 11.15 -21.19 9.07
N THR A 193 9.93 -20.86 8.66
CA THR A 193 9.53 -19.49 8.35
C THR A 193 8.48 -19.00 9.34
N ILE A 194 8.73 -17.87 10.00
CA ILE A 194 7.77 -17.19 10.86
C ILE A 194 7.52 -15.80 10.29
N ILE A 195 6.26 -15.49 10.03
CA ILE A 195 5.84 -14.19 9.51
C ILE A 195 4.98 -13.50 10.58
N ILE A 196 5.38 -12.30 11.00
CA ILE A 196 4.57 -11.41 11.83
C ILE A 196 4.03 -10.30 10.93
N GLN A 197 2.72 -10.11 10.92
CA GLN A 197 2.04 -9.10 10.11
C GLN A 197 1.29 -8.12 11.00
N GLY A 198 1.64 -6.84 10.92
CA GLY A 198 0.94 -5.77 11.61
C GLY A 198 -0.27 -5.26 10.83
N TYR A 199 -1.37 -5.04 11.53
CA TYR A 199 -2.61 -4.49 10.97
C TYR A 199 -3.12 -3.31 11.79
N LEU A 200 -3.67 -2.32 11.10
CA LEU A 200 -4.49 -1.28 11.70
C LEU A 200 -5.97 -1.70 11.63
N PRO A 201 -6.69 -1.79 12.76
CA PRO A 201 -8.10 -2.22 12.79
C PRO A 201 -9.05 -1.33 11.99
N GLN A 202 -8.65 -0.07 11.80
CA GLN A 202 -9.41 0.99 11.14
C GLN A 202 -9.17 1.05 9.62
N ASP A 203 -8.37 0.14 9.05
CA ASP A 203 -8.11 0.07 7.61
C ASP A 203 -9.06 -0.95 6.94
N PRO A 204 -10.07 -0.53 6.16
CA PRO A 204 -11.17 -1.41 5.73
C PRO A 204 -10.86 -2.36 4.56
N GLY A 205 -9.64 -2.43 4.00
CA GLY A 205 -9.50 -3.13 2.71
C GLY A 205 -8.12 -3.63 2.26
N GLY A 206 -8.14 -4.87 1.74
CA GLY A 206 -7.43 -5.32 0.54
C GLY A 206 -5.97 -5.75 0.67
N PHE A 207 -5.19 -5.18 1.59
CA PHE A 207 -3.77 -5.48 1.71
C PHE A 207 -3.49 -6.63 2.69
N THR A 208 -2.44 -7.41 2.42
CA THR A 208 -2.03 -8.53 3.28
C THR A 208 -1.38 -8.08 4.61
N PHE A 209 -1.10 -6.80 4.81
CA PHE A 209 -0.68 -6.16 6.06
C PHE A 209 -0.65 -4.64 5.84
N THR A 210 -0.88 -3.85 6.90
CA THR A 210 -0.99 -2.37 6.81
C THR A 210 -0.13 -1.64 7.85
N ASN A 211 0.41 -2.35 8.83
CA ASN A 211 1.26 -1.82 9.89
C ASN A 211 2.58 -2.61 9.97
N GLY A 212 3.22 -2.81 8.81
CA GLY A 212 4.49 -3.51 8.71
C GLY A 212 4.42 -5.04 8.75
N GLN A 213 5.54 -5.66 8.42
CA GLN A 213 5.73 -7.11 8.40
C GLN A 213 7.16 -7.46 8.80
N LEU A 214 7.32 -8.54 9.57
CA LEU A 214 8.60 -9.21 9.79
C LEU A 214 8.50 -10.64 9.24
N ILE A 215 9.48 -11.04 8.45
CA ILE A 215 9.70 -12.40 7.98
C ILE A 215 11.01 -12.89 8.57
N PHE A 216 10.95 -13.97 9.32
CA PHE A 216 12.12 -14.70 9.80
C PHE A 216 12.19 -16.02 9.05
N ASP A 217 13.32 -16.28 8.39
CA ASP A 217 13.62 -17.56 7.77
C ASP A 217 14.81 -18.19 8.48
N ARG A 218 14.65 -19.41 8.97
CA ARG A 218 15.72 -20.20 9.58
C ARG A 218 16.47 -20.98 8.51
N ASN A 219 17.78 -21.16 8.71
CA ASN A 219 18.61 -22.07 7.91
C ASN A 219 18.56 -21.78 6.40
N VAL A 220 18.48 -20.50 6.02
CA VAL A 220 18.54 -20.08 4.62
C VAL A 220 19.93 -20.39 4.08
N ARG A 221 19.98 -21.13 2.96
CA ARG A 221 21.23 -21.38 2.24
C ARG A 221 21.55 -20.21 1.33
N LEU A 222 22.64 -19.52 1.63
CA LEU A 222 23.17 -18.43 0.82
C LEU A 222 24.63 -18.76 0.48
N GLY A 223 24.86 -19.17 -0.77
CA GLY A 223 26.13 -19.74 -1.19
C GLY A 223 26.45 -21.02 -0.41
N GLY A 224 27.63 -21.08 0.21
CA GLY A 224 28.09 -22.20 1.03
C GLY A 224 27.73 -22.12 2.51
N GLN A 225 27.00 -21.10 2.95
CA GLN A 225 26.64 -20.88 4.36
C GLN A 225 25.15 -21.14 4.60
N THR A 226 24.83 -21.50 5.84
CA THR A 226 23.45 -21.65 6.34
C THR A 226 23.26 -20.61 7.44
N LEU A 227 22.37 -19.66 7.21
CA LEU A 227 22.17 -18.48 8.07
C LEU A 227 20.68 -18.31 8.39
N ASN A 228 20.38 -17.66 9.51
CA ASN A 228 19.05 -17.12 9.75
C ASN A 228 18.91 -15.77 9.04
N ARG A 229 17.72 -15.43 8.59
CA ARG A 229 17.45 -14.17 7.89
C ARG A 229 16.24 -13.47 8.51
N TYR A 230 16.42 -12.20 8.84
CA TYR A 230 15.36 -11.28 9.22
C TYR A 230 15.10 -10.33 8.05
N GLN A 231 13.85 -10.22 7.64
CA GLN A 231 13.39 -9.21 6.69
C GLN A 231 12.22 -8.45 7.31
N ILE A 232 12.36 -7.13 7.46
CA ILE A 232 11.36 -6.28 8.10
C ILE A 232 10.98 -5.16 7.14
N ASP A 233 9.69 -4.89 7.00
CA ASP A 233 9.13 -3.79 6.21
C ASP A 233 8.16 -3.01 7.11
N THR A 234 8.31 -1.68 7.19
CA THR A 234 7.48 -0.85 8.09
C THR A 234 6.19 -0.33 7.43
N GLY A 235 5.99 -0.62 6.15
CA GLY A 235 4.81 -0.20 5.39
C GLY A 235 3.86 -1.35 5.07
N ASN A 236 3.26 -1.30 3.88
CA ASN A 236 2.44 -2.36 3.29
C ASN A 236 3.18 -3.12 2.17
N GLY A 237 4.52 -2.95 2.08
CA GLY A 237 5.36 -3.50 1.02
C GLY A 237 5.33 -2.74 -0.31
N LEU A 238 4.49 -1.70 -0.45
CA LEU A 238 4.38 -0.84 -1.64
C LEU A 238 4.65 0.65 -1.34
N ALA A 239 4.66 1.02 -0.06
CA ALA A 239 4.88 2.40 0.38
C ALA A 239 6.32 2.86 0.06
N ILE A 240 6.46 4.06 -0.51
CA ILE A 240 7.74 4.64 -0.93
C ILE A 240 8.56 5.10 0.28
N ASP A 241 7.89 5.45 1.37
CA ASP A 241 8.44 5.91 2.64
C ASP A 241 8.64 4.77 3.67
N SER A 242 8.46 3.50 3.26
CA SER A 242 8.72 2.38 4.16
C SER A 242 10.22 2.08 4.30
N VAL A 243 10.59 1.66 5.50
CA VAL A 243 11.93 1.17 5.80
C VAL A 243 11.93 -0.33 5.61
N ARG A 244 12.82 -0.81 4.74
CA ARG A 244 13.11 -2.24 4.58
C ARG A 244 14.47 -2.58 5.16
N ILE A 245 14.49 -3.51 6.11
CA ILE A 245 15.69 -3.99 6.79
C ILE A 245 15.85 -5.48 6.44
N VAL A 246 17.06 -5.87 6.03
CA VAL A 246 17.42 -7.27 5.83
C VAL A 246 18.71 -7.56 6.58
N LEU A 247 18.66 -8.51 7.52
CA LEU A 247 19.80 -8.92 8.34
C LEU A 247 19.95 -10.44 8.27
N SER A 248 21.18 -10.93 8.38
CA SER A 248 21.48 -12.35 8.45
C SER A 248 22.48 -12.65 9.55
N GLU A 249 22.32 -13.80 10.22
CA GLU A 249 23.20 -14.31 11.29
C GLU A 249 23.50 -15.81 11.13
#